data_AF-A0A949A914-F1
#
_entry.id   AF-A0A949A914-F1
#
_cell.length_a   1.000
_cell.length_b   1.000
_cell.length_c   1.000
_cell.angle_alpha   90.00
_cell.angle_beta   90.00
_cell.angle_gamma   90.00
#
_symmetry.space_group_name_H-M   'P 1'
#
loop_
_entity.id
_entity.type
_entity.pdbx_description
1 polymer ?
#
loop_
_entity_poly.entity_id
_entity_poly.type
_entity_poly.pdbx_seq_one_letter_code
_entity_poly.pdbx_strand_id
1 'polypeptide(L)'
;MAREIEGELILIPIAAGVGDIEESLFTLNETGRAIWGLLDGRRSLGEITSQMTAEYNDSDGQIKEDVLGLVSELAARSMIVRK
;
A
#
# COMPACT_ATOMS: atom_id res chain seq x y z
N MET A 1 -6.67 -4.38 8.76
CA MET A 1 -8.00 -4.15 8.15
C MET A 1 -7.90 -2.89 7.29
N ALA A 2 -8.62 -2.79 6.18
CA ALA A 2 -8.71 -1.56 5.39
C ALA A 2 -10.17 -1.08 5.34
N ARG A 3 -10.41 0.22 5.44
CA ARG A 3 -11.74 0.84 5.37
C ARG A 3 -11.73 2.01 4.41
N GLU A 4 -12.75 2.12 3.56
CA GLU A 4 -12.91 3.24 2.64
C GLU A 4 -13.80 4.32 3.25
N ILE A 5 -13.35 5.58 3.20
CA ILE A 5 -14.09 6.77 3.66
C ILE A 5 -13.83 7.90 2.67
N GLU A 6 -14.88 8.53 2.13
CA GLU A 6 -14.77 9.73 1.27
C GLU A 6 -13.80 9.60 0.07
N GLY A 7 -13.60 8.39 -0.47
CA GLY A 7 -12.65 8.19 -1.57
C GLY A 7 -11.19 8.07 -1.11
N GLU A 8 -10.94 7.95 0.19
CA GLU A 8 -9.66 7.60 0.79
C GLU A 8 -9.68 6.19 1.38
N LEU A 9 -8.54 5.49 1.32
CA LEU A 9 -8.38 4.16 1.90
C LEU A 9 -7.60 4.26 3.20
N ILE A 10 -8.23 3.90 4.31
CA ILE A 10 -7.64 3.93 5.65
C ILE A 10 -7.23 2.52 6.06
N LEU A 11 -5.96 2.33 6.40
CA LEU A 11 -5.43 1.10 6.97
C LEU A 11 -5.47 1.16 8.49
N ILE A 12 -6.10 0.15 9.09
CA ILE A 12 -6.28 -0.02 10.54
C ILE A 12 -5.50 -1.26 10.98
N PRO A 13 -4.41 -1.11 11.74
CA PRO A 13 -3.67 -2.23 12.32
C PRO A 13 -4.54 -2.95 13.36
N ILE A 14 -4.68 -4.27 13.22
CA ILE A 14 -5.53 -5.08 14.11
C ILE A 14 -4.80 -5.40 15.43
N ALA A 15 -3.48 -5.20 15.48
CA ALA A 15 -2.64 -5.53 16.63
C ALA A 15 -2.44 -4.39 17.64
N ALA A 16 -2.87 -3.16 17.32
CA ALA A 16 -2.72 -2.01 18.20
C ALA A 16 -3.73 -2.07 19.37
N GLY A 17 -3.25 -1.97 20.62
CA GLY A 17 -4.13 -1.77 21.77
C GLY A 17 -4.84 -0.42 21.69
N VAL A 18 -5.97 -0.25 22.41
CA VAL A 18 -6.88 0.92 22.28
C VAL A 18 -6.18 2.29 22.40
N GLY A 19 -4.98 2.37 23.01
CA GLY A 19 -4.17 3.58 23.11
C GLY A 19 -3.18 3.85 21.96
N ASP A 20 -2.84 2.86 21.13
CA ASP A 20 -1.90 3.00 20.00
C ASP A 20 -2.61 3.30 18.66
N ILE A 21 -3.94 3.20 18.62
CA ILE A 21 -4.71 3.20 17.36
C ILE A 21 -4.63 4.55 16.64
N GLU A 22 -4.61 5.68 17.34
CA GLU A 22 -4.59 7.02 16.72
C GLU A 22 -3.26 7.31 16.02
N GLU A 23 -2.12 6.84 16.55
CA GLU A 23 -0.80 6.95 15.90
C GLU A 23 -0.60 5.93 14.77
N SER A 24 -1.57 5.02 14.59
CA SER A 24 -1.48 3.84 13.72
C SER A 24 -2.38 3.90 12.49
N LEU A 25 -3.15 4.98 12.29
CA LEU A 25 -4.02 5.13 11.12
C LEU A 25 -3.21 5.66 9.93
N PHE A 26 -3.28 4.94 8.82
CA PHE A 26 -2.63 5.34 7.57
C PHE A 26 -3.68 5.59 6.50
N THR A 27 -3.60 6.74 5.85
CA THR A 27 -4.41 7.04 4.68
C THR A 27 -3.58 6.85 3.43
N LEU A 28 -4.12 6.16 2.45
CA LEU A 28 -3.53 6.02 1.13
C LEU A 28 -4.21 6.96 0.14
N ASN A 29 -3.39 7.67 -0.64
CA ASN A 29 -3.84 8.39 -1.81
C ASN A 29 -4.29 7.43 -2.92
N GLU A 30 -4.71 7.96 -4.07
CA GLU A 30 -5.21 7.17 -5.20
C GLU A 30 -4.18 6.11 -5.68
N THR A 31 -2.94 6.51 -5.91
CA THR A 31 -1.87 5.60 -6.34
C THR A 31 -1.59 4.52 -5.29
N GLY A 32 -1.49 4.89 -4.02
CA GLY A 32 -1.26 3.96 -2.92
C GLY A 32 -2.39 2.96 -2.75
N ARG A 33 -3.64 3.39 -2.95
CA ARG A 33 -4.83 2.53 -2.97
C ARG A 33 -4.75 1.52 -4.12
N ALA A 34 -4.38 1.95 -5.33
CA ALA A 34 -4.22 1.05 -6.47
C ALA A 34 -3.14 -0.02 -6.18
N ILE A 35 -1.98 0.39 -5.65
CA ILE A 35 -0.92 -0.53 -5.23
C ILE A 35 -1.45 -1.51 -4.17
N TRP A 36 -2.13 -1.03 -3.13
CA TRP A 36 -2.71 -1.86 -2.07
C TRP A 36 -3.68 -2.91 -2.62
N GLY A 37 -4.52 -2.53 -3.60
CA GLY A 37 -5.45 -3.45 -4.26
C GLY A 37 -4.77 -4.58 -5.02
N LEU A 38 -3.51 -4.41 -5.42
CA LEU A 38 -2.72 -5.42 -6.13
C LEU A 38 -1.90 -6.32 -5.20
N LEU A 39 -1.69 -5.92 -3.94
CA LEU A 39 -0.97 -6.69 -2.91
C LEU A 39 -1.82 -7.85 -2.36
N ASP A 40 -2.00 -8.89 -3.18
CA ASP A 40 -2.83 -10.06 -2.87
C ASP A 40 -2.04 -11.28 -2.32
N GLY A 41 -0.72 -11.12 -2.14
CA GLY A 41 0.18 -12.20 -1.71
C GLY A 41 0.39 -13.29 -2.77
N ARG A 42 0.07 -13.02 -4.04
CA ARG A 42 0.33 -13.89 -5.19
C ARG A 42 1.16 -13.18 -6.25
N ARG A 43 0.86 -11.91 -6.54
CA ARG A 43 1.65 -11.10 -7.48
C ARG A 43 2.98 -10.70 -6.86
N SER A 44 4.03 -10.77 -7.65
CA SER A 44 5.34 -10.21 -7.33
C SER A 44 5.33 -8.69 -7.45
N LEU A 45 6.26 -8.02 -6.75
CA LEU A 45 6.40 -6.56 -6.87
C LEU A 45 6.72 -6.13 -8.31
N GLY A 46 7.45 -6.95 -9.06
CA GLY A 46 7.74 -6.67 -10.47
C GLY A 46 6.47 -6.66 -11.32
N GLU A 47 5.56 -7.63 -11.13
CA GLU A 47 4.27 -7.66 -11.85
C GLU A 47 3.40 -6.47 -11.48
N ILE A 48 3.36 -6.10 -10.19
CA ILE A 48 2.61 -4.93 -9.71
C ILE A 48 3.17 -3.65 -10.34
N THR A 49 4.48 -3.44 -10.30
CA THR A 49 5.14 -2.28 -10.92
C THR A 49 4.87 -2.23 -12.42
N SER A 50 5.03 -3.34 -13.15
CA SER A 50 4.77 -3.36 -14.60
C SER A 50 3.31 -3.04 -14.95
N GLN A 51 2.36 -3.56 -14.18
CA GLN A 51 0.94 -3.24 -14.36
C GLN A 51 0.66 -1.75 -14.12
N MET A 52 1.13 -1.22 -13.00
CA MET A 52 0.95 0.19 -12.64
C MET A 52 1.62 1.14 -13.63
N THR A 53 2.84 0.83 -14.08
CA THR A 53 3.55 1.64 -15.09
C THR A 53 2.77 1.71 -16.40
N ALA A 54 2.14 0.60 -16.82
CA ALA A 54 1.29 0.58 -18.00
C ALA A 54 -0.02 1.36 -17.82
N GLU A 55 -0.64 1.27 -16.63
CA GLU A 55 -1.90 1.94 -16.31
C GLU A 55 -1.74 3.47 -16.20
N TYR A 56 -0.66 3.93 -15.58
CA TYR A 56 -0.38 5.36 -15.38
C TYR A 56 0.52 5.98 -16.47
N ASN A 57 0.92 5.18 -17.46
CA ASN A 57 1.82 5.58 -18.56
C ASN A 57 3.08 6.31 -18.07
N ASP A 58 3.71 5.76 -17.02
CA ASP A 58 4.90 6.32 -16.37
C ASP A 58 6.18 5.98 -17.13
N SER A 59 6.83 6.99 -17.72
CA SER A 59 8.12 6.83 -18.42
C SER A 59 9.33 7.02 -17.52
N ASP A 60 9.15 7.68 -16.38
CA ASP A 60 10.25 8.25 -15.60
C ASP A 60 10.65 7.35 -14.43
N GLY A 61 9.86 6.30 -14.17
CA GLY A 61 10.14 5.26 -13.18
C GLY A 61 9.61 5.58 -11.79
N GLN A 62 8.81 6.65 -11.65
CA GLN A 62 8.23 7.08 -10.38
C GLN A 62 7.35 5.99 -9.76
N ILE A 63 6.60 5.22 -10.57
CA ILE A 63 5.74 4.13 -10.10
C ILE A 63 6.55 3.05 -9.37
N LYS A 64 7.77 2.78 -9.83
CA LYS A 64 8.63 1.80 -9.17
C LYS A 64 9.03 2.28 -7.78
N GLU A 65 9.36 3.56 -7.65
CA GLU A 65 9.71 4.16 -6.37
C GLU A 65 8.50 4.17 -5.43
N ASP A 66 7.31 4.50 -5.94
CA ASP A 66 6.08 4.53 -5.15
C ASP A 66 5.72 3.12 -4.63
N VAL A 67 5.81 2.09 -5.48
CA VAL A 67 5.57 0.70 -5.08
C VAL A 67 6.56 0.26 -4.01
N LEU A 68 7.86 0.51 -4.22
CA LEU A 68 8.89 0.09 -3.28
C LEU A 68 8.83 0.87 -1.96
N GLY A 69 8.55 2.17 -2.02
CA GLY A 69 8.38 3.04 -0.86
C GLY A 69 7.22 2.57 0.01
N LEU A 70 6.03 2.41 -0.58
CA LEU A 70 4.85 1.97 0.14
C LEU A 70 5.04 0.58 0.76
N VAL A 71 5.58 -0.39 0.01
CA VAL A 71 5.80 -1.75 0.52
C VAL A 71 6.81 -1.76 1.66
N SER A 72 7.89 -0.98 1.55
CA SER A 72 8.90 -0.88 2.61
C SER A 72 8.32 -0.29 3.89
N GLU A 73 7.50 0.75 3.76
CA GLU A 73 6.81 1.41 4.86
C GLU A 73 5.81 0.49 5.58
N LEU A 74 5.03 -0.28 4.83
CA LEU A 74 4.08 -1.24 5.39
C LEU A 74 4.79 -2.43 6.04
N ALA A 75 5.89 -2.90 5.44
CA ALA A 75 6.67 -4.01 5.97
C ALA A 75 7.40 -3.63 7.28
N ALA A 76 8.00 -2.44 7.35
CA ALA A 76 8.66 -1.93 8.55
C ALA A 76 7.71 -1.86 9.77
N ARG A 77 6.42 -1.68 9.51
CA ARG A 77 5.35 -1.60 10.51
C ARG A 77 4.63 -2.93 10.73
N SER A 78 5.15 -4.03 10.17
CA SER A 78 4.55 -5.37 10.25
C SER A 78 3.09 -5.45 9.75
N MET A 79 2.69 -4.55 8.86
CA MET A 79 1.33 -4.51 8.30
C MET A 79 1.15 -5.48 7.14
N ILE A 80 2.25 -5.79 6.44
CA ILE A 80 2.32 -6.82 5.41
C ILE A 80 3.45 -7.77 5.75
N VAL A 81 3.35 -8.99 5.24
CA VAL A 81 4.38 -10.02 5.40
C VAL A 81 4.83 -10.52 4.05
N ARG A 82 6.11 -10.89 3.96
CA ARG A 82 6.62 -11.59 2.79
C ARG A 82 6.14 -13.04 2.83
N LYS A 83 5.65 -13.52 1.71
CA LYS A 83 5.27 -14.92 1.51
C LYS A 83 6.45 -15.75 1.04
#